data_AF-A0A4Q3YRH1-F1
#
_entry.id   AF-A0A4Q3YRH1-F1
#
_cell.length_a   1.000
_cell.length_b   1.000
_cell.length_c   1.000
_cell.angle_alpha   90.00
_cell.angle_beta   90.00
_cell.angle_gamma   90.00
#
_symmetry.space_group_name_H-M   'P 1'
#
loop_
_entity.id
_entity.type
_entity.pdbx_description
1 polymer ?
#
loop_
_entity_poly.entity_id
_entity_poly.type
_entity_poly.pdbx_seq_one_letter_code
_entity_poly.pdbx_strand_id
1 'polypeptide(L)'
;TQALGFDRAALMDLPATTIRTSTIWTDGVHEFTGVALSDLVDLLEVDGGTLLATAINDYTVEIPVSDAVEGGPIIAYQMDGAEM
;
A
#
# COMPACT_ATOMS: atom_id res chain seq x y z
N THR A 1 -22.51 -5.11 0.07
CA THR A 1 -21.52 -4.01 0.11
C THR A 1 -21.00 -3.81 -1.29
N GLN A 2 -20.93 -2.56 -1.76
CA GLN A 2 -20.31 -2.24 -3.05
C GLN A 2 -18.79 -2.30 -2.87
N ALA A 3 -18.07 -2.97 -3.78
CA ALA A 3 -16.61 -2.98 -3.79
C ALA A 3 -16.12 -1.83 -4.67
N LEU A 4 -15.19 -1.03 -4.16
CA LEU A 4 -14.43 -0.08 -4.97
C LEU A 4 -13.21 -0.81 -5.54
N GLY A 5 -13.03 -0.76 -6.86
CA GLY A 5 -11.90 -1.34 -7.53
C GLY A 5 -10.96 -0.25 -8.04
N PHE A 6 -9.67 -0.39 -7.75
CA PHE A 6 -8.63 0.41 -8.37
C PHE A 6 -7.88 -0.48 -9.36
N ASP A 7 -7.82 -0.06 -10.62
CA ASP A 7 -6.79 -0.58 -11.50
C ASP A 7 -5.46 0.16 -11.25
N ARG A 8 -4.40 -0.27 -11.94
CA ARG A 8 -3.07 0.32 -11.77
C ARG A 8 -3.05 1.81 -12.11
N ALA A 9 -3.76 2.24 -13.15
CA ALA A 9 -3.79 3.64 -13.55
C ALA A 9 -4.49 4.49 -12.48
N ALA A 10 -5.62 4.01 -11.94
CA ALA A 10 -6.32 4.67 -10.86
C ALA A 10 -5.47 4.78 -9.57
N LEU A 11 -4.69 3.74 -9.24
CA LEU A 11 -3.73 3.79 -8.13
C LEU A 11 -2.60 4.81 -8.38
N MET A 12 -2.12 4.92 -9.62
CA MET A 12 -1.04 5.84 -9.99
C MET A 12 -1.48 7.31 -10.10
N ASP A 13 -2.79 7.56 -10.24
CA ASP A 13 -3.36 8.90 -10.22
C ASP A 13 -3.48 9.46 -8.78
N LEU A 14 -3.34 8.62 -7.75
CA LEU A 14 -3.28 9.05 -6.35
C LEU A 14 -1.88 9.63 -6.00
N PRO A 15 -1.75 10.43 -4.92
CA PRO A 15 -0.46 10.94 -4.48
C PRO A 15 0.57 9.83 -4.27
N ALA A 16 1.71 9.94 -4.97
CA ALA A 16 2.79 8.97 -4.87
C ALA A 16 3.69 9.26 -3.66
N THR A 17 4.04 8.21 -2.93
CA THR A 17 5.01 8.18 -1.84
C THR A 17 6.17 7.27 -2.21
N THR A 18 7.40 7.71 -1.93
CA THR A 18 8.63 6.94 -2.18
C THR A 18 9.39 6.72 -0.87
N ILE A 19 9.74 5.47 -0.57
CA ILE A 19 10.53 5.08 0.60
C ILE A 19 11.76 4.27 0.20
N ARG A 20 12.79 4.26 1.04
CA ARG A 20 13.95 3.36 0.91
C ARG A 20 14.02 2.46 2.13
N THR A 21 13.85 1.15 1.92
CA THR A 21 13.88 0.15 3.00
C THR A 21 14.36 -1.20 2.49
N SER A 22 14.74 -2.10 3.40
CA SER A 22 14.85 -3.52 3.12
C SER A 22 13.53 -4.23 3.45
N THR A 23 13.37 -5.44 2.92
CA THR A 23 12.27 -6.35 3.28
C THR A 23 12.83 -7.72 3.62
N ILE A 24 12.00 -8.61 4.19
CA ILE A 24 12.40 -10.01 4.43
C ILE A 24 12.42 -10.84 3.12
N TRP A 25 12.00 -10.26 2.00
CA TRP A 25 11.83 -10.94 0.70
C TRP A 25 12.86 -10.48 -0.35
N THR A 26 13.59 -9.39 -0.09
CA THR A 26 14.51 -8.75 -1.03
C THR A 26 15.89 -8.58 -0.42
N ASP A 27 16.94 -8.74 -1.22
CA ASP A 27 18.32 -8.55 -0.76
C ASP A 27 18.75 -7.09 -0.82
N GLY A 28 18.97 -6.47 0.34
CA GLY A 28 19.47 -5.10 0.44
C GLY A 28 18.37 -4.05 0.62
N VAL A 29 18.74 -2.78 0.43
CA VAL A 29 17.83 -1.63 0.51
C VAL A 29 17.39 -1.28 -0.90
N HIS A 30 16.08 -1.24 -1.11
CA HIS A 30 15.46 -0.87 -2.37
C HIS A 30 14.63 0.39 -2.22
N GLU A 31 14.42 1.10 -3.32
CA GLU A 31 13.47 2.20 -3.42
C GLU A 31 12.11 1.66 -3.85
N PHE A 32 11.07 1.91 -3.05
CA PHE A 32 9.69 1.55 -3.38
C PHE A 32 8.88 2.81 -3.61
N THR A 33 8.07 2.82 -4.67
CA THR A 33 7.11 3.90 -4.95
C THR A 33 5.70 3.32 -5.03
N GLY A 34 4.75 4.00 -4.38
CA GLY A 34 3.37 3.55 -4.23
C GLY A 34 2.46 4.62 -3.66
N VAL A 35 1.26 4.23 -3.24
CA VAL A 35 0.32 5.10 -2.52
C VAL A 35 0.48 4.89 -1.03
N ALA A 36 0.49 5.97 -0.23
CA ALA A 36 0.50 5.82 1.23
C ALA A 36 -0.81 5.18 1.71
N LEU A 37 -0.72 4.25 2.67
CA LEU A 37 -1.91 3.61 3.21
C LEU A 37 -2.81 4.63 3.92
N SER A 38 -2.22 5.66 4.54
CA SER A 38 -2.93 6.82 5.12
C SER A 38 -3.82 7.52 4.08
N ASP A 39 -3.26 7.82 2.90
CA ASP A 39 -3.99 8.54 1.85
C ASP A 39 -5.17 7.71 1.33
N LEU A 40 -5.00 6.37 1.26
CA LEU A 40 -6.07 5.49 0.84
C LEU A 40 -7.18 5.37 1.88
N VAL A 41 -6.86 5.24 3.17
CA VAL A 41 -7.91 5.17 4.21
C VAL A 41 -8.65 6.49 4.34
N ASP A 42 -7.96 7.62 4.18
CA ASP A 42 -8.58 8.96 4.17
C ASP A 42 -9.52 9.12 2.97
N LEU A 43 -9.10 8.69 1.77
CA LEU A 43 -9.93 8.70 0.56
C LEU A 43 -11.22 7.87 0.72
N LEU A 44 -11.15 6.79 1.50
CA LEU A 44 -12.26 5.87 1.74
C LEU A 44 -13.09 6.22 2.98
N GLU A 45 -12.74 7.30 3.70
CA GLU A 45 -13.39 7.73 4.94
C GLU A 45 -13.41 6.59 6.00
N VAL A 46 -12.29 5.87 6.14
CA VAL A 46 -12.15 4.75 7.08
C VAL A 46 -11.47 5.22 8.37
N ASP A 47 -12.25 5.38 9.44
CA ASP A 47 -11.77 5.92 10.71
C ASP A 47 -11.28 4.85 11.72
N GLY A 48 -11.40 3.55 11.42
CA GLY A 48 -10.98 2.51 12.37
C GLY A 48 -11.27 1.06 11.94
N GLY A 49 -10.80 0.12 12.76
CA GLY A 49 -10.95 -1.32 12.55
C GLY A 49 -9.66 -1.98 12.04
N THR A 50 -9.83 -3.04 11.25
CA THR A 50 -8.74 -3.84 10.69
C THR A 50 -8.92 -3.96 9.19
N LEU A 51 -7.88 -3.61 8.45
CA LEU A 51 -7.77 -3.86 7.02
C LEU A 51 -7.31 -5.30 6.79
N LEU A 52 -7.90 -5.97 5.81
CA LEU A 52 -7.45 -7.28 5.35
C LEU A 52 -6.74 -7.10 4.01
N ALA A 53 -5.46 -7.42 3.96
CA ALA A 53 -4.69 -7.42 2.71
C ALA A 53 -4.48 -8.87 2.25
N THR A 54 -5.20 -9.26 1.20
CA THR A 54 -5.15 -10.60 0.61
C THR A 54 -4.40 -10.56 -0.72
N ALA A 55 -3.34 -11.36 -0.83
CA ALA A 55 -2.57 -11.53 -2.05
C ALA A 55 -3.22 -12.52 -3.02
N ILE A 56 -2.78 -12.53 -4.29
CA ILE A 56 -3.30 -13.41 -5.35
C ILE A 56 -3.13 -14.92 -5.04
N ASN A 57 -2.25 -15.27 -4.12
CA ASN A 57 -2.03 -16.63 -3.62
C ASN A 57 -2.82 -16.94 -2.33
N ASP A 58 -3.88 -16.17 -2.06
CA ASP A 58 -4.78 -16.27 -0.90
C ASP A 58 -4.14 -16.03 0.47
N TYR A 59 -2.86 -15.63 0.52
CA TYR A 59 -2.23 -15.21 1.76
C TYR A 59 -2.83 -13.89 2.24
N THR A 60 -3.33 -13.86 3.48
CA THR A 60 -3.96 -12.67 4.07
C THR A 60 -3.24 -12.22 5.33
N VAL A 61 -3.05 -10.91 5.45
CA VAL A 61 -2.59 -10.27 6.70
C VAL A 61 -3.63 -9.29 7.21
N GLU A 62 -3.63 -9.11 8.53
CA GLU A 62 -4.44 -8.10 9.22
C GLU A 62 -3.57 -6.87 9.51
N ILE A 63 -4.06 -5.70 9.12
CA ILE A 63 -3.39 -4.41 9.34
C ILE A 63 -4.35 -3.53 10.14
N PRO A 64 -4.06 -3.20 11.40
CA PRO A 64 -4.84 -2.22 12.14
C PRO A 64 -4.93 -0.90 11.37
N VAL A 65 -6.11 -0.28 11.30
CA VAL A 65 -6.25 1.05 10.67
C VAL A 65 -5.37 2.10 11.37
N SER A 66 -5.06 1.89 12.66
CA SER A 66 -4.12 2.71 13.43
C SER A 66 -2.68 2.70 12.88
N ASP A 67 -2.33 1.77 12.02
CA ASP A 67 -1.00 1.69 11.40
C ASP A 67 -0.93 2.54 10.11
N ALA A 68 -2.06 2.98 9.57
CA ALA A 68 -2.16 3.89 8.43
C ALA A 68 -1.86 5.34 8.86
N VAL A 69 -0.59 5.62 9.14
CA VAL A 69 -0.10 6.92 9.63
C VAL A 69 0.88 7.58 8.65
N GLU A 70 1.15 8.87 8.84
CA GLU A 70 2.20 9.56 8.10
C GLU A 70 3.56 8.85 8.25
N GLY A 71 4.20 8.54 7.11
CA GLY A 71 5.45 7.77 7.08
C GLY A 71 5.28 6.26 7.34
N GLY A 72 4.04 5.78 7.41
CA GLY A 72 3.68 4.38 7.60
C GLY A 72 3.73 3.53 6.31
N PRO A 73 2.91 2.46 6.23
CA PRO A 73 2.90 1.54 5.09
C PRO A 73 2.54 2.20 3.75
N ILE A 74 3.02 1.63 2.66
CA ILE A 74 2.63 1.99 1.29
C ILE A 74 2.14 0.78 0.50
N ILE A 75 1.25 1.02 -0.46
CA ILE A 75 0.85 0.05 -1.50
C ILE A 75 1.77 0.28 -2.70
N ALA A 76 2.89 -0.42 -2.72
CA ALA A 76 3.94 -0.25 -3.74
C ALA A 76 3.54 -0.85 -5.09
N TYR A 77 3.82 -0.10 -6.17
CA TYR A 77 3.65 -0.53 -7.57
C TYR A 77 4.94 -0.42 -8.39
N GLN A 78 6.02 0.10 -7.80
CA GLN A 78 7.35 0.20 -8.39
C GLN A 78 8.44 -0.13 -7.36
N MET A 79 9.48 -0.82 -7.82
CA MET A 79 10.71 -1.12 -7.08
C MET A 79 11.91 -0.73 -7.94
N ASP A 80 12.80 0.12 -7.43
CA ASP A 80 13.98 0.66 -8.14
C ASP A 80 13.65 1.24 -9.54
N GLY A 81 12.50 1.92 -9.64
CA GLY A 81 12.02 2.52 -10.88
C GLY A 81 11.46 1.53 -11.92
N ALA A 82 11.42 0.23 -11.60
CA ALA A 82 10.78 -0.79 -12.41
C ALA A 82 9.38 -1.14 -11.87
N GLU A 83 8.47 -1.49 -12.76
CA GLU A 83 7.13 -1.99 -12.42
C GLU A 83 7.20 -3.31 -11.66
N MET A 84 6.36 -3.45 -10.62
CA MET A 84 6.18 -4.68 -9.84
C MET A 84 4.97 -5.49 -10.33
#